data_AF-A6IXA8-F1
#
_entry.id   AF-A6IXA8-F1
#
_cell.length_a   1.000
_cell.length_b   1.000
_cell.length_c   1.000
_cell.angle_alpha   90.00
_cell.angle_beta   90.00
_cell.angle_gamma   90.00
#
_symmetry.space_group_name_H-M   'P 1'
#
loop_
_entity.id
_entity.type
_entity.pdbx_description
1 polymer ?
#
loop_
_entity_poly.entity_id
_entity_poly.type
_entity_poly.pdbx_seq_one_letter_code
_entity_poly.pdbx_strand_id
1 'polypeptide(L)' 'MGQWFSSKNEQHQDLASSFKEYFKKFKTGHKIISEEIITSVELSMTKGNIQMANSAISEALREIDGTPLNVAVTGES' A
#
# COMPACT_ATOMS: atom_id res chain seq x y z
N MET A 1 5.38 -40.38 -21.24
CA MET A 1 4.75 -39.21 -21.90
C MET A 1 3.78 -38.62 -20.89
N GLY A 2 4.11 -37.47 -20.31
CA GLY A 2 3.30 -36.88 -19.23
C GLY A 2 4.03 -35.76 -18.53
N GLN A 3 4.48 -34.76 -19.30
CA GLN A 3 4.88 -33.48 -18.73
C GLN A 3 3.64 -32.61 -18.73
N TRP A 4 3.06 -32.43 -17.55
CA TRP A 4 1.98 -31.48 -17.31
C TRP A 4 2.59 -30.08 -17.43
N PHE A 5 2.08 -29.29 -18.36
CA PHE A 5 2.54 -27.93 -18.61
C PHE A 5 2.45 -27.10 -17.33
N SER A 6 3.60 -26.75 -16.73
CA SER A 6 3.70 -25.60 -15.85
C SER A 6 4.28 -24.44 -16.65
N SER A 7 3.42 -23.80 -17.44
CA SER A 7 3.72 -22.49 -18.01
C SER A 7 3.04 -21.44 -17.13
N LYS A 8 3.61 -21.20 -15.96
CA LYS A 8 3.39 -19.96 -15.23
C LYS A 8 4.70 -19.21 -15.23
N ASN A 9 4.83 -18.30 -16.20
CA ASN A 9 5.67 -17.11 -16.02
C ASN A 9 4.98 -16.23 -14.96
N GLU A 10 4.83 -16.76 -13.74
CA GLU A 10 4.52 -15.94 -12.59
C GLU A 10 5.85 -15.36 -12.18
N GLN A 11 6.05 -14.08 -12.45
CA GLN A 11 7.08 -13.30 -11.78
C GLN A 11 6.87 -13.54 -10.28
N HIS A 12 7.68 -14.43 -9.70
CA HIS A 12 7.68 -14.78 -8.29
C HIS A 12 8.19 -13.55 -7.52
N GLN A 13 7.35 -12.52 -7.47
CA GLN A 13 7.55 -11.36 -6.63
C GLN A 13 7.11 -11.74 -5.23
N ASP A 14 8.02 -11.62 -4.27
CA ASP A 14 7.67 -11.73 -2.87
C ASP A 14 6.56 -10.73 -2.52
N LEU A 15 5.66 -11.11 -1.62
CA LEU A 15 4.46 -10.33 -1.29
C LEU A 15 4.81 -8.91 -0.82
N ALA A 16 5.92 -8.75 -0.09
CA ALA A 16 6.38 -7.43 0.38
C ALA A 16 6.81 -6.54 -0.80
N SER A 17 7.55 -7.10 -1.76
CA SER A 17 7.96 -6.40 -2.99
C SER A 17 6.75 -6.01 -3.84
N SER A 18 5.78 -6.92 -3.98
CA SER A 18 4.54 -6.68 -4.73
C SER A 18 3.70 -5.55 -4.11
N PHE A 19 3.64 -5.49 -2.77
CA PHE A 19 2.97 -4.41 -2.04
C PHE A 19 3.56 -3.05 -2.40
N LYS A 20 4.89 -2.89 -2.32
CA LYS A 20 5.53 -1.62 -2.69
C LYS A 20 5.41 -1.30 -4.17
N GLU A 21 5.51 -2.30 -5.03
CA GLU A 21 5.38 -2.13 -6.47
C GLU A 21 3.98 -1.64 -6.87
N TYR A 22 2.93 -2.06 -6.16
CA TYR A 22 1.58 -1.55 -6.36
C TYR A 22 1.53 -0.02 -6.23
N PHE A 23 2.17 0.56 -5.20
CA PHE A 23 2.18 2.00 -4.99
C PHE A 23 3.05 2.77 -6.00
N LYS A 24 3.99 2.11 -6.70
CA LYS A 24 4.76 2.73 -7.80
C LYS A 24 3.92 3.02 -9.04
N LYS A 25 2.73 2.40 -9.16
CA LYS A 25 1.79 2.65 -10.27
C LYS A 25 1.15 4.04 -10.19
N PHE A 26 1.19 4.69 -9.03
CA PHE A 26 0.63 6.01 -8.80
C PHE A 26 1.72 7.08 -8.91
N LYS A 27 1.38 8.20 -9.57
CA LYS A 27 2.25 9.38 -9.62
C LYS A 27 2.46 9.96 -8.21
N THR A 28 3.59 10.62 -7.98
CA THR A 28 3.84 11.37 -6.74
C THR A 28 2.70 12.36 -6.48
N GLY A 29 2.16 12.37 -5.26
CA GLY A 29 0.98 13.16 -4.87
C GLY A 29 -0.37 12.45 -5.06
N HIS A 30 -0.41 11.30 -5.73
CA HIS A 30 -1.62 10.47 -5.91
C HIS A 30 -1.62 9.21 -5.05
N LYS A 31 -0.66 9.08 -4.13
CA LYS A 31 -0.61 7.99 -3.15
C LYS A 31 -1.44 8.37 -1.94
N ILE A 32 -2.27 7.45 -1.48
CA ILE A 32 -3.14 7.64 -0.30
C ILE A 32 -2.37 7.59 1.02
N ILE A 33 -1.18 6.97 1.03
CA ILE A 33 -0.27 6.87 2.18
C ILE A 33 1.13 7.35 1.79
N SER A 34 1.91 7.78 2.79
CA SER A 34 3.28 8.25 2.60
C SER A 34 4.26 7.12 2.30
N GLU A 35 5.41 7.45 1.70
CA GLU A 35 6.47 6.47 1.38
C GLU A 35 7.07 5.83 2.65
N GLU A 36 7.05 6.56 3.77
CA GLU A 36 7.48 6.06 5.06
C GLU A 36 6.61 4.90 5.53
N ILE A 37 5.27 5.06 5.47
CA ILE A 37 4.30 4.02 5.83
C ILE A 37 4.45 2.82 4.91
N ILE A 38 4.59 3.05 3.59
CA ILE A 38 4.79 1.97 2.60
C ILE A 38 6.04 1.15 2.94
N THR A 39 7.16 1.83 3.24
CA THR A 39 8.43 1.16 3.57
C THR A 39 8.35 0.43 4.92
N SER A 40 7.65 1.00 5.90
CA SER A 40 7.44 0.38 7.21
C SER A 40 6.62 -0.93 7.10
N VAL A 41 5.55 -0.91 6.30
CA VAL A 41 4.72 -2.09 6.03
C VAL A 41 5.51 -3.15 5.25
N GLU A 42 6.23 -2.77 4.20
CA GLU A 42 7.11 -3.67 3.44
C GLU A 42 8.14 -4.35 4.36
N LEU A 43 8.83 -3.58 5.22
CA LEU A 43 9.82 -4.12 6.16
C LEU A 43 9.19 -5.11 7.15
N SER A 44 7.99 -4.81 7.63
CA SER A 44 7.25 -5.68 8.55
C SER A 44 6.82 -6.98 7.88
N MET A 45 6.37 -6.91 6.63
CA MET A 45 6.03 -8.07 5.80
C MET A 45 7.24 -8.94 5.51
N THR A 46 8.37 -8.34 5.11
CA THR A 46 9.64 -9.06 4.86
C THR A 46 10.17 -9.77 6.10
N LYS A 47 9.94 -9.20 7.29
CA LYS A 47 10.31 -9.82 8.58
C LYS A 47 9.30 -10.87 9.07
N GLY A 48 8.19 -11.08 8.37
CA GLY A 48 7.09 -11.95 8.81
C GLY A 48 6.32 -11.42 10.03
N ASN A 49 6.47 -10.13 10.37
CA ASN A 49 5.79 -9.52 11.50
C ASN A 49 4.39 -9.02 11.09
N ILE A 50 3.44 -9.95 11.05
CA ILE A 50 2.06 -9.70 10.61
C ILE A 50 1.35 -8.67 11.51
N GLN A 51 1.57 -8.74 12.83
CA GLN A 51 0.93 -7.82 13.77
C GLN A 51 1.37 -6.37 13.54
N MET A 52 2.67 -6.16 13.34
CA MET A 52 3.22 -4.82 13.06
C MET A 52 2.74 -4.28 11.72
N ALA A 53 2.73 -5.12 10.67
CA ALA A 53 2.19 -4.74 9.37
C ALA A 53 0.71 -4.33 9.46
N ASN A 54 -0.12 -5.14 10.13
CA ASN A 54 -1.54 -4.83 10.32
C ASN A 54 -1.76 -3.55 11.14
N SER A 55 -0.97 -3.33 12.19
CA SER A 55 -1.05 -2.12 13.00
C SER A 55 -0.73 -0.88 12.16
N ALA A 56 0.36 -0.90 11.38
CA ALA A 56 0.75 0.22 10.53
C ALA A 56 -0.30 0.53 9.46
N ILE A 57 -0.90 -0.50 8.84
CA ILE A 57 -2.00 -0.31 7.87
C ILE A 57 -3.24 0.27 8.56
N SER A 58 -3.63 -0.28 9.71
CA SER A 58 -4.82 0.17 10.44
C SER A 58 -4.68 1.60 10.93
N GLU A 59 -3.49 1.99 11.39
CA GLU A 59 -3.21 3.36 11.83
C GLU A 59 -3.30 4.34 10.66
N ALA A 60 -2.69 4.01 9.52
CA ALA A 60 -2.77 4.82 8.31
C ALA A 60 -4.23 5.00 7.85
N LEU A 61 -5.02 3.93 7.82
CA LEU A 61 -6.44 4.02 7.45
C LEU A 61 -7.26 4.84 8.44
N ARG A 62 -6.96 4.73 9.75
CA ARG A 62 -7.64 5.51 10.79
C ARG A 62 -7.32 7.00 10.68
N GLU A 63 -6.08 7.34 10.33
CA GLU A 63 -5.69 8.75 10.10
C GLU A 63 -6.45 9.33 8.90
N ILE A 64 -6.55 8.57 7.80
CA ILE A 64 -7.29 8.97 6.60
C ILE A 64 -8.77 9.21 6.93
N ASP A 65 -9.41 8.25 7.62
CA ASP A 65 -10.82 8.33 8.00
C ASP A 65 -11.11 9.45 9.01
N GLY A 66 -10.16 9.72 9.91
CA GLY A 66 -10.29 10.72 10.96
C GLY A 66 -9.98 12.16 10.55
N THR A 67 -9.47 12.40 9.33
CA THR A 67 -9.03 13.74 8.91
C THR A 67 -10.20 14.60 8.41
N PRO A 68 -10.59 15.68 9.12
CA PRO A 68 -11.68 16.55 8.67
C PRO A 68 -11.23 17.44 7.51
N LEU A 69 -12.12 17.63 6.53
CA LEU A 69 -11.91 18.57 5.42
C LEU A 69 -12.78 19.82 5.62
N ASN A 70 -12.15 20.93 5.99
CA ASN A 70 -12.83 22.22 6.18
C ASN A 70 -12.75 23.04 4.89
N VAL A 71 -13.90 23.33 4.28
CA VAL A 71 -14.01 24.12 3.04
C VAL A 71 -14.79 25.39 3.32
N ALA A 72 -14.13 26.55 3.20
CA ALA A 72 -14.78 27.84 3.27
C ALA A 72 -15.18 28.30 1.86
N VAL A 73 -16.43 28.74 1.71
CA VAL A 73 -16.97 29.28 0.45
C VAL A 73 -17.45 30.70 0.70
N THR A 74 -16.97 31.65 -0.10
CA THR A 74 -17.41 33.05 -0.07
C THR A 74 -17.91 33.47 -1.45
N GLY A 75 -18.88 34.38 -1.50
CA GLY A 75 -19.41 34.92 -2.76
C GLY A 75 -20.33 36.10 -2.49
N GLU A 76 -20.17 37.16 -3.27
CA GLU A 76 -21.10 38.28 -3.34
C GLU A 76 -22.10 37.98 -4.47
N SER A 77 -23.37 38.39 -4.31
CA SER A 77 -24.44 38.11 -5.29
C SER A 77 -24.32 38.88 -6.59
#